data_AF-A0A6V8P840-F1
#
_entry.id   AF-A0A6V8P840-F1
#
_cell.length_a   1.000
_cell.length_b   1.000
_cell.length_c   1.000
_cell.angle_alpha   90.00
_cell.angle_beta   90.00
_cell.angle_gamma   90.00
#
_symmetry.space_group_name_H-M   'P 1'
#
loop_
_entity.id
_entity.type
_entity.pdbx_description
1 polymer ?
#
loop_
_entity_poly.entity_id
_entity_poly.type
_entity_poly.pdbx_seq_one_letter_code
_entity_poly.pdbx_strand_id
1 'polypeptide(L)'
;MAAMVLPILHSIVAVLTSKTRGDGTREPLGLDIPKQAYLTLKKDFDEENGGFSLAPNFPPPMGLEFLLRYFHRTQDEKASEMVEVTLEKMAKGGIYDQIGGGFHRYATDNNWLVPHFEKMLYDNALLSRVYLHAYLVTDKQLFRCVAEVTIDYVLREMTAPGGGFFSTQDKRTENYITGRFG
;
A
#
# COMPACT_ATOMS: atom_id res chain seq x y z
N MET A 1 -34.87 11.93 -2.86
CA MET A 1 -33.49 12.20 -2.40
C MET A 1 -32.47 12.43 -3.54
N ALA A 2 -32.89 12.75 -4.78
CA ALA A 2 -31.96 13.00 -5.90
C ALA A 2 -31.62 14.49 -6.11
N ALA A 3 -32.34 15.43 -5.48
CA ALA A 3 -32.20 16.87 -5.72
C ALA A 3 -31.04 17.55 -4.96
N MET A 4 -30.37 16.84 -4.03
CA MET A 4 -29.31 17.40 -3.18
C MET A 4 -27.89 16.96 -3.58
N VAL A 5 -27.75 16.11 -4.60
CA VAL A 5 -26.43 15.57 -5.03
C VAL A 5 -25.81 16.44 -6.12
N LEU A 6 -26.64 17.05 -6.97
CA LEU A 6 -26.19 17.87 -8.10
C LEU A 6 -25.42 19.14 -7.68
N PRO A 7 -25.80 19.89 -6.62
CA PRO A 7 -25.06 21.08 -6.19
C PRO A 7 -23.68 20.75 -5.61
N ILE A 8 -23.57 19.61 -4.91
CA ILE A 8 -22.31 19.13 -4.32
C ILE A 8 -21.33 18.73 -5.43
N LEU A 9 -21.82 18.04 -6.46
CA LEU A 9 -21.01 17.64 -7.61
C LEU A 9 -20.49 18.87 -8.38
N HIS A 10 -21.33 19.89 -8.59
CA HIS A 10 -20.89 21.14 -9.22
C HIS A 10 -19.86 21.90 -8.38
N SER A 11 -20.04 21.93 -7.04
CA SER A 11 -19.06 22.55 -6.14
C SER A 11 -17.71 21.81 -6.15
N ILE A 12 -17.71 20.48 -6.18
CA ILE A 12 -16.47 19.69 -6.27
C ILE A 12 -15.78 19.94 -7.61
N VAL A 13 -16.52 19.90 -8.71
CA VAL A 13 -15.96 20.17 -10.05
C VAL A 13 -15.44 21.60 -10.14
N ALA A 14 -16.13 22.59 -9.57
CA ALA A 14 -15.71 23.99 -9.54
C ALA A 14 -14.46 24.20 -8.67
N VAL A 15 -14.34 23.52 -7.52
CA VAL A 15 -13.15 23.57 -6.67
C VAL A 15 -11.97 22.88 -7.37
N LEU A 16 -12.20 21.75 -8.04
CA LEU A 16 -11.15 21.06 -8.78
C LEU A 16 -10.69 21.85 -9.99
N THR A 17 -11.61 22.48 -10.75
CA THR A 17 -11.27 23.33 -11.91
C THR A 17 -10.63 24.66 -11.51
N SER A 18 -11.01 25.25 -10.39
CA SER A 18 -10.36 26.48 -9.89
C SER A 18 -8.97 26.22 -9.31
N LYS A 19 -8.70 25.03 -8.75
CA LYS A 19 -7.36 24.61 -8.28
C LYS A 19 -6.47 23.97 -9.36
N THR A 20 -7.01 23.57 -10.52
CA THR A 20 -6.22 22.96 -11.61
C THR A 20 -5.77 23.95 -12.69
N ARG A 21 -6.20 25.21 -12.65
CA ARG A 21 -5.51 26.27 -13.39
C ARG A 21 -4.31 26.79 -12.59
N GLY A 22 -3.33 25.92 -12.39
CA GLY A 22 -1.96 26.39 -12.19
C GLY A 22 -1.50 27.01 -13.51
N ASP A 23 -0.93 28.20 -13.45
CA ASP A 23 -0.05 28.64 -14.53
C ASP A 23 1.01 27.55 -14.76
N GLY A 24 1.49 27.39 -15.98
CA GLY A 24 2.39 26.29 -16.37
C GLY A 24 3.74 26.25 -15.63
N THR A 25 3.95 27.08 -14.61
CA THR A 25 5.06 27.02 -13.68
C THR A 25 4.72 26.11 -12.51
N ARG A 26 4.96 24.80 -12.68
CA ARG A 26 5.08 23.90 -11.51
C ARG A 26 6.34 24.32 -10.75
N GLU A 27 6.20 25.24 -9.80
CA GLU A 27 7.24 25.41 -8.79
C GLU A 27 7.51 24.03 -8.17
N PRO A 28 8.78 23.61 -8.04
CA PRO A 28 9.10 22.38 -7.33
C PRO A 28 8.40 22.41 -5.97
N LEU A 29 7.70 21.33 -5.61
CA LEU A 29 7.14 21.22 -4.27
C LEU A 29 8.27 21.45 -3.27
N GLY A 30 8.18 22.56 -2.52
CA GLY A 30 9.12 22.87 -1.45
C GLY A 30 9.16 21.72 -0.45
N LEU A 31 10.28 21.59 0.27
CA LEU A 31 10.49 20.49 1.21
C LEU A 31 9.53 20.51 2.41
N ASP A 32 8.81 21.61 2.62
CA ASP A 32 7.92 21.79 3.77
C ASP A 32 6.78 20.78 3.80
N ILE A 33 6.05 20.58 2.69
CA ILE A 33 4.92 19.65 2.63
C ILE A 33 5.39 18.19 2.86
N PRO A 34 6.41 17.69 2.12
CA PRO A 34 6.96 16.37 2.42
C PRO A 34 7.50 16.23 3.84
N LYS A 35 8.15 17.26 4.38
CA LYS A 35 8.67 17.23 5.76
C LYS A 35 7.54 17.10 6.78
N GLN A 36 6.43 17.82 6.62
CA GLN A 36 5.28 17.68 7.50
C GLN A 36 4.66 16.28 7.41
N ALA A 37 4.48 15.74 6.20
CA ALA A 37 3.98 14.38 6.01
C ALA A 37 4.89 13.33 6.68
N TYR A 38 6.22 13.48 6.53
CA TYR A 38 7.20 12.64 7.23
C TYR A 38 7.08 12.75 8.75
N LEU A 39 6.96 13.96 9.30
CA LEU A 39 6.83 14.16 10.75
C LEU A 39 5.54 13.53 11.31
N THR A 40 4.44 13.57 10.57
CA THR A 40 3.21 12.88 10.94
C THR A 40 3.41 11.36 10.96
N LEU A 41 3.93 10.78 9.88
CA LEU A 41 4.21 9.33 9.82
C LEU A 41 5.18 8.90 10.92
N LYS A 42 6.22 9.68 11.18
CA LYS A 42 7.19 9.41 12.24
C LYS A 42 6.56 9.42 13.63
N LYS A 43 5.60 10.30 13.87
CA LYS A 43 4.87 10.37 15.15
C LYS A 43 3.97 9.16 15.36
N ASP A 44 3.33 8.69 14.30
CA ASP A 44 2.35 7.60 14.36
C ASP A 44 3.00 6.20 14.20
N PHE A 45 4.30 6.16 13.94
CA PHE A 45 5.04 4.92 13.69
C PHE A 45 5.15 4.05 14.95
N ASP A 46 4.75 2.79 14.83
CA ASP A 46 4.99 1.76 15.84
C ASP A 46 6.40 1.18 15.67
N GLU A 47 7.32 1.53 16.56
CA GLU A 47 8.71 1.04 16.51
C GLU A 47 8.83 -0.46 16.81
N GLU A 48 7.88 -1.03 17.55
CA GLU A 48 7.91 -2.43 17.97
C GLU A 48 7.36 -3.35 16.88
N ASN A 49 6.23 -2.98 16.27
CA ASN A 49 5.51 -3.82 15.31
C ASN A 49 5.53 -3.29 13.87
N GLY A 50 5.98 -2.06 13.65
CA GLY A 50 5.86 -1.38 12.36
C GLY A 50 4.43 -0.98 12.02
N GLY A 51 4.28 -0.17 10.98
CA GLY A 51 2.99 0.42 10.59
C GLY A 51 2.70 1.73 11.32
N PHE A 52 1.49 2.26 11.07
CA PHE A 52 1.09 3.61 11.46
C PHE A 52 -0.35 3.69 11.99
N SER A 53 -0.98 2.55 12.24
CA SER A 53 -2.38 2.47 12.68
C SER A 53 -2.55 1.44 13.79
N LEU A 54 -3.55 1.68 14.65
CA LEU A 54 -4.05 0.68 15.59
C LEU A 54 -4.94 -0.35 14.87
N ALA A 55 -5.10 -1.52 15.48
CA ALA A 55 -5.90 -2.61 14.98
C ALA A 55 -7.35 -2.20 14.64
N PRO A 56 -7.93 -2.69 13.51
CA PRO A 56 -7.30 -3.56 12.52
C PRO A 56 -6.21 -2.83 11.71
N ASN A 57 -5.06 -3.49 11.53
CA ASN A 57 -3.88 -2.90 10.91
C ASN A 57 -3.87 -3.16 9.40
N PHE A 58 -3.86 -2.09 8.61
CA PHE A 58 -3.86 -2.15 7.14
C PHE A 58 -2.44 -1.91 6.61
N PRO A 59 -1.96 -2.71 5.64
CA PRO A 59 -0.71 -2.43 4.95
C PRO A 59 -0.73 -1.02 4.34
N PRO A 60 0.30 -0.17 4.55
CA PRO A 60 0.32 1.21 4.08
C PRO A 60 1.28 1.43 2.88
N PRO A 61 1.17 0.70 1.75
CA PRO A 61 2.22 0.68 0.72
C PRO A 61 2.53 2.06 0.11
N MET A 62 1.53 2.94 -0.03
CA MET A 62 1.76 4.31 -0.52
C MET A 62 2.53 5.18 0.48
N GLY A 63 2.29 5.01 1.78
CA GLY A 63 3.06 5.70 2.82
C GLY A 63 4.51 5.23 2.84
N LEU A 64 4.73 3.93 2.66
CA LEU A 64 6.06 3.33 2.57
C LEU A 64 6.82 3.80 1.32
N GLU A 65 6.17 3.86 0.16
CA GLU A 65 6.73 4.44 -1.07
C GLU A 65 7.11 5.92 -0.90
N PHE A 66 6.27 6.69 -0.19
CA PHE A 66 6.58 8.06 0.14
C PHE A 66 7.83 8.15 1.03
N LEU A 67 7.96 7.30 2.05
CA LEU A 67 9.12 7.28 2.94
C LEU A 67 10.41 6.91 2.22
N LEU A 68 10.38 5.92 1.30
CA LEU A 68 11.54 5.59 0.46
C LEU A 68 11.99 6.80 -0.40
N ARG A 69 11.03 7.52 -0.99
CA ARG A 69 11.32 8.74 -1.77
C ARG A 69 11.81 9.89 -0.90
N TYR A 70 11.29 10.00 0.32
CA TYR A 70 11.73 10.98 1.30
C TYR A 70 13.18 10.71 1.68
N PHE A 71 13.50 9.47 2.07
CA PHE A 71 14.86 9.00 2.35
C PHE A 71 15.82 9.31 1.19
N HIS A 72 15.47 8.93 -0.05
CA HIS A 72 16.31 9.22 -1.21
C HIS A 72 16.65 10.72 -1.35
N ARG A 73 15.72 11.61 -1.01
CA ARG A 73 15.93 13.06 -1.15
C ARG A 73 16.65 13.71 0.05
N THR A 74 16.42 13.22 1.26
CA THR A 74 16.91 13.87 2.49
C THR A 74 18.04 13.12 3.17
N GLN A 75 18.24 11.85 2.83
CA GLN A 75 19.14 10.91 3.50
C GLN A 75 18.83 10.76 5.00
N ASP A 76 17.57 10.97 5.40
CA ASP A 76 17.12 10.75 6.78
C ASP A 76 16.85 9.25 7.01
N GLU A 77 17.82 8.56 7.62
CA GLU A 77 17.81 7.12 7.87
C GLU A 77 16.56 6.62 8.60
N LYS A 78 15.93 7.46 9.46
CA LYS A 78 14.71 7.06 10.16
C LYS A 78 13.57 6.78 9.17
N ALA A 79 13.56 7.44 8.01
CA ALA A 79 12.57 7.14 6.96
C ALA A 79 12.79 5.75 6.34
N SER A 80 14.04 5.32 6.11
CA SER A 80 14.34 3.95 5.67
C SER A 80 13.98 2.93 6.74
N GLU A 81 14.37 3.19 7.99
CA GLU A 81 14.10 2.33 9.14
C GLU A 81 12.60 2.02 9.29
N MET A 82 11.74 3.05 9.22
CA MET A 82 10.29 2.88 9.28
C MET A 82 9.76 1.94 8.19
N VAL A 83 10.32 2.02 6.98
CA VAL A 83 9.96 1.15 5.88
C VAL A 83 10.40 -0.27 6.15
N GLU A 84 11.66 -0.46 6.52
CA GLU A 84 12.24 -1.77 6.74
C GLU A 84 11.55 -2.52 7.88
N VAL A 85 11.32 -1.87 9.03
CA VAL A 85 10.62 -2.50 10.16
C VAL A 85 9.20 -2.90 9.76
N THR A 86 8.45 -2.02 9.10
CA THR A 86 7.07 -2.31 8.68
C THR A 86 7.01 -3.48 7.69
N LEU A 87 7.87 -3.48 6.67
CA LEU A 87 7.93 -4.55 5.67
C LEU A 87 8.40 -5.88 6.30
N GLU A 88 9.42 -5.87 7.15
CA GLU A 88 9.88 -7.09 7.80
C GLU A 88 8.81 -7.71 8.71
N LYS A 89 8.09 -6.88 9.46
CA LYS A 89 7.04 -7.33 10.38
C LYS A 89 5.85 -7.90 9.63
N MET A 90 5.41 -7.25 8.54
CA MET A 90 4.36 -7.81 7.68
C MET A 90 4.79 -9.12 7.01
N ALA A 91 6.01 -9.19 6.46
CA ALA A 91 6.52 -10.38 5.79
C ALA A 91 6.68 -11.59 6.72
N LYS A 92 7.02 -11.35 7.99
CA LYS A 92 7.17 -12.39 9.03
C LYS A 92 5.85 -12.69 9.76
N GLY A 93 4.81 -11.88 9.55
CA GLY A 93 3.49 -12.02 10.16
C GLY A 93 2.55 -12.94 9.38
N GLY A 94 1.39 -13.21 9.97
CA GLY A 94 0.31 -13.97 9.32
C GLY A 94 -0.49 -13.17 8.29
N ILE A 95 -0.28 -11.84 8.19
CA ILE A 95 -0.85 -11.03 7.10
C ILE A 95 -0.27 -11.42 5.74
N TYR A 96 0.98 -11.89 5.70
CA TYR A 96 1.58 -12.52 4.53
C TYR A 96 1.30 -14.02 4.56
N ASP A 97 0.72 -14.55 3.47
CA ASP A 97 0.48 -15.98 3.35
C ASP A 97 1.81 -16.71 3.12
N GLN A 98 2.32 -17.30 4.20
CA GLN A 98 3.61 -17.98 4.25
C GLN A 98 3.70 -19.22 3.34
N ILE A 99 2.56 -19.72 2.85
CA ILE A 99 2.49 -20.94 2.03
C ILE A 99 2.25 -20.55 0.57
N GLY A 100 1.19 -19.78 0.31
CA GLY A 100 0.73 -19.46 -1.03
C GLY A 100 1.31 -18.16 -1.61
N GLY A 101 1.93 -17.33 -0.78
CA GLY A 101 2.32 -15.98 -1.16
C GLY A 101 1.16 -14.99 -1.20
N GLY A 102 1.49 -13.72 -1.34
CA GLY A 102 0.53 -12.61 -1.33
C GLY A 102 0.02 -12.25 0.07
N PHE A 103 -0.55 -11.06 0.16
CA PHE A 103 -1.00 -10.43 1.38
C PHE A 103 -2.52 -10.47 1.51
N HIS A 104 -2.94 -10.76 2.73
CA HIS A 104 -4.29 -10.53 3.22
C HIS A 104 -4.55 -9.03 3.38
N ARG A 105 -5.81 -8.64 3.27
CA ARG A 105 -6.21 -7.23 3.20
C ARG A 105 -5.83 -6.41 4.43
N TYR A 106 -5.93 -7.02 5.61
CA TYR A 106 -5.53 -6.42 6.87
C TYR A 106 -5.32 -7.49 7.94
N ALA A 107 -4.62 -7.13 9.02
CA ALA A 107 -4.53 -7.93 10.23
C ALA A 107 -5.53 -7.40 11.27
N THR A 108 -6.18 -8.29 12.01
CA THR A 108 -7.12 -7.89 13.07
C THR A 108 -6.41 -7.50 14.37
N ASP A 109 -5.12 -7.80 14.48
CA ASP A 109 -4.24 -7.45 15.59
C ASP A 109 -3.19 -6.40 15.18
N ASN A 110 -2.46 -5.85 16.15
CA ASN A 110 -1.42 -4.85 15.89
C ASN A 110 -0.12 -5.47 15.33
N ASN A 111 0.08 -6.77 15.55
CA ASN A 111 1.38 -7.42 15.36
C ASN A 111 1.45 -8.17 14.01
N TRP A 112 0.48 -7.93 13.13
CA TRP A 112 0.37 -8.54 11.80
C TRP A 112 0.14 -10.06 11.81
N LEU A 113 -0.31 -10.66 12.92
CA LEU A 113 -0.38 -12.12 13.07
C LEU A 113 -1.70 -12.71 12.60
N VAL A 114 -2.82 -12.03 12.82
CA VAL A 114 -4.16 -12.61 12.58
C VAL A 114 -4.77 -11.99 11.33
N PRO A 115 -4.75 -12.67 10.16
CA PRO A 115 -5.23 -12.07 8.93
C PRO A 115 -6.75 -12.06 8.82
N HIS A 116 -7.27 -11.02 8.17
CA HIS A 116 -8.55 -11.11 7.49
C HIS A 116 -8.34 -11.77 6.12
N PHE A 117 -8.75 -13.03 5.96
CA PHE A 117 -8.33 -13.92 4.88
C PHE A 117 -8.62 -13.48 3.43
N GLU A 118 -9.38 -12.41 3.21
CA GLU A 118 -9.54 -11.78 1.89
C GLU A 118 -8.19 -11.25 1.35
N LYS A 119 -7.93 -11.45 0.05
CA LYS A 119 -6.78 -10.88 -0.65
C LYS A 119 -7.26 -10.02 -1.83
N MET A 120 -6.80 -8.77 -1.88
CA MET A 120 -7.16 -7.83 -2.94
C MET A 120 -6.03 -7.71 -3.96
N LEU A 121 -6.37 -7.59 -5.25
CA LEU A 121 -5.37 -7.39 -6.32
C LEU A 121 -4.55 -6.13 -6.10
N TYR A 122 -5.23 -5.01 -5.82
CA TYR A 122 -4.56 -3.71 -5.73
C TYR A 122 -3.59 -3.67 -4.55
N ASP A 123 -3.93 -4.31 -3.42
CA ASP A 123 -3.03 -4.41 -2.26
C ASP A 123 -1.78 -5.19 -2.63
N ASN A 124 -1.93 -6.36 -3.26
CA ASN A 124 -0.80 -7.20 -3.68
C ASN A 124 0.07 -6.55 -4.77
N ALA A 125 -0.53 -5.81 -5.70
CA ALA A 125 0.20 -5.05 -6.71
C ALA A 125 1.01 -3.89 -6.09
N LEU A 126 0.42 -3.16 -5.14
CA LEU A 126 1.13 -2.06 -4.46
C LEU A 126 2.20 -2.57 -3.51
N LEU A 127 1.94 -3.67 -2.80
CA LEU A 127 2.89 -4.27 -1.87
C LEU A 127 4.08 -4.86 -2.60
N SER A 128 3.88 -5.67 -3.64
CA SER A 128 5.00 -6.19 -4.45
C SER A 128 5.90 -5.07 -4.98
N ARG A 129 5.33 -3.94 -5.42
CA ARG A 129 6.12 -2.79 -5.86
C ARG A 129 6.95 -2.16 -4.74
N VAL A 130 6.37 -1.92 -3.56
CA VAL A 130 7.14 -1.30 -2.47
C VAL A 130 8.19 -2.25 -1.88
N TYR A 131 7.94 -3.56 -1.84
CA TYR A 131 8.95 -4.55 -1.49
C TYR A 131 10.10 -4.57 -2.50
N LEU A 132 9.80 -4.49 -3.80
CA LEU A 132 10.83 -4.35 -4.85
C LEU A 132 11.67 -3.08 -4.65
N HIS A 133 11.02 -1.93 -4.43
CA HIS A 133 11.75 -0.68 -4.20
C HIS A 133 12.59 -0.72 -2.91
N ALA A 134 12.07 -1.31 -1.84
CA ALA A 134 12.83 -1.51 -0.60
C ALA A 134 14.03 -2.44 -0.83
N TYR A 135 13.90 -3.49 -1.63
CA TYR A 135 15.03 -4.32 -2.03
C TYR A 135 16.10 -3.49 -2.77
N LEU A 136 15.70 -2.67 -3.74
CA LEU A 136 16.65 -1.83 -4.49
C LEU A 136 17.38 -0.80 -3.61
N VAL A 137 16.75 -0.35 -2.52
CA VAL A 137 17.34 0.61 -1.57
C VAL A 137 18.26 -0.08 -0.54
N THR A 138 17.89 -1.28 -0.08
CA THR A 138 18.51 -1.92 1.10
C THR A 138 19.33 -3.18 0.80
N ASP A 139 19.18 -3.74 -0.40
CA ASP A 139 19.68 -5.06 -0.84
C ASP A 139 19.28 -6.25 0.06
N LYS A 140 18.24 -6.09 0.89
CA LYS A 140 17.72 -7.15 1.74
C LYS A 140 16.98 -8.20 0.91
N GLN A 141 17.55 -9.39 0.83
CA GLN A 141 17.01 -10.51 0.04
C GLN A 141 15.59 -10.94 0.46
N LEU A 142 15.21 -10.71 1.73
CA LEU A 142 13.84 -10.93 2.19
C LEU A 142 12.83 -10.14 1.34
N PHE A 143 13.11 -8.86 1.05
CA PHE A 143 12.18 -8.02 0.31
C PHE A 143 12.05 -8.43 -1.15
N ARG A 144 13.17 -8.85 -1.75
CA ARG A 144 13.17 -9.44 -3.09
C ARG A 144 12.28 -10.68 -3.13
N CYS A 145 12.51 -11.62 -2.22
CA CYS A 145 11.75 -12.88 -2.15
C CYS A 145 10.25 -12.61 -2.00
N VAL A 146 9.86 -11.72 -1.08
CA VAL A 146 8.45 -11.36 -0.87
C VAL A 146 7.84 -10.72 -2.11
N ALA A 147 8.57 -9.83 -2.81
CA ALA A 147 8.10 -9.24 -4.05
C ALA A 147 7.88 -10.29 -5.16
N GLU A 148 8.87 -11.15 -5.41
CA GLU A 148 8.80 -12.21 -6.42
C GLU A 148 7.65 -13.18 -6.13
N VAL A 149 7.55 -13.70 -4.90
CA VAL A 149 6.50 -14.66 -4.51
C VAL A 149 5.11 -14.01 -4.51
N THR A 150 4.99 -12.73 -4.18
CA THR A 150 3.71 -12.00 -4.28
C THR A 150 3.28 -11.82 -5.75
N ILE A 151 4.22 -11.54 -6.65
CA ILE A 151 3.94 -11.46 -8.09
C ILE A 151 3.55 -12.84 -8.62
N ASP A 152 4.23 -13.91 -8.22
CA ASP A 152 3.89 -15.28 -8.60
C ASP A 152 2.48 -15.67 -8.12
N TYR A 153 2.10 -15.25 -6.91
CA TYR A 153 0.72 -15.38 -6.41
C TYR A 153 -0.28 -14.66 -7.33
N VAL A 154 -0.01 -13.42 -7.72
CA VAL A 154 -0.91 -12.66 -8.61
C VAL A 154 -1.03 -13.34 -9.98
N LEU A 155 0.07 -13.82 -10.55
CA LEU A 155 0.07 -14.52 -11.84
C LEU A 155 -0.68 -15.85 -11.77
N ARG A 156 -0.53 -16.59 -10.68
CA ARG A 156 -1.16 -17.91 -10.51
C ARG A 156 -2.63 -17.84 -10.13
N GLU A 157 -2.97 -17.01 -9.16
CA GLU A 157 -4.29 -17.03 -8.48
C GLU A 157 -5.20 -15.88 -8.93
N MET A 158 -4.62 -14.75 -9.33
CA MET A 158 -5.37 -13.52 -9.61
C MET A 158 -5.46 -13.22 -11.11
N THR A 159 -4.87 -14.05 -11.98
CA THR A 159 -4.95 -13.90 -13.44
C THR A 159 -6.02 -14.82 -14.00
N ALA A 160 -7.02 -14.25 -14.67
CA ALA A 160 -8.07 -15.00 -15.32
C ALA A 160 -7.54 -15.67 -16.60
N PRO A 161 -8.09 -16.84 -17.02
CA PRO A 161 -7.66 -17.53 -18.24
C PRO A 161 -7.70 -16.68 -19.52
N GLY A 162 -8.56 -15.66 -19.55
CA GLY A 162 -8.68 -14.70 -20.66
C GLY A 162 -7.72 -13.51 -20.59
N GLY A 163 -6.70 -13.52 -19.72
CA GLY A 163 -5.64 -12.51 -19.64
C GLY A 163 -5.94 -11.27 -18.77
N GLY A 164 -7.17 -11.11 -18.28
CA GLY A 164 -7.53 -10.07 -17.31
C GLY A 164 -7.17 -10.49 -15.87
N PHE A 165 -7.27 -9.55 -14.93
CA PHE A 165 -7.08 -9.85 -13.52
C PHE A 165 -8.39 -9.86 -12.74
N PHE A 166 -8.44 -10.72 -11.73
CA PHE A 166 -9.48 -10.74 -10.73
C PHE A 166 -9.25 -9.64 -9.69
N SER A 167 -10.31 -9.06 -9.13
CA SER A 167 -10.17 -7.94 -8.18
C SER A 167 -9.94 -8.37 -6.73
N THR A 168 -10.52 -9.50 -6.31
CA THR A 168 -10.43 -10.03 -4.95
C THR A 168 -10.57 -11.56 -4.94
N GLN A 169 -9.97 -12.19 -3.94
CA GLN A 169 -10.11 -13.59 -3.58
C GLN A 169 -10.59 -13.69 -2.13
N ASP A 170 -11.77 -14.29 -1.90
CA ASP A 170 -12.29 -14.62 -0.57
C ASP A 170 -12.30 -16.15 -0.35
N LYS A 171 -11.86 -16.60 0.83
CA LYS A 171 -11.78 -18.02 1.22
C LYS A 171 -12.90 -18.46 2.17
N ARG A 172 -13.98 -17.69 2.37
CA ARG A 172 -14.98 -18.03 3.39
C ARG A 172 -15.79 -19.32 3.16
N THR A 173 -15.98 -19.78 1.93
CA THR A 173 -16.49 -21.12 1.56
C THR A 173 -16.58 -21.14 0.03
N GLU A 174 -16.01 -22.17 -0.62
CA GLU A 174 -16.04 -22.37 -2.09
C GLU A 174 -15.61 -21.17 -2.96
N ASN A 175 -14.31 -20.99 -3.21
CA ASN A 175 -13.72 -20.32 -4.39
C ASN A 175 -14.54 -19.20 -5.09
N TYR A 176 -14.87 -18.12 -4.41
CA TYR A 176 -15.45 -16.93 -5.06
C TYR A 176 -14.35 -15.91 -5.36
N ILE A 177 -13.87 -15.96 -6.60
CA ILE A 177 -13.03 -14.91 -7.16
C ILE A 177 -13.95 -13.93 -7.92
N THR A 178 -13.95 -12.64 -7.57
CA THR A 178 -14.91 -11.66 -8.13
C THR A 178 -14.26 -10.46 -8.79
N GLY A 179 -14.93 -9.91 -9.81
CA GLY A 179 -14.53 -8.71 -10.57
C GLY A 179 -13.48 -8.97 -11.65
N ARG A 180 -13.86 -8.82 -12.93
CA ARG A 180 -12.97 -8.90 -14.10
C ARG A 180 -12.79 -7.50 -14.67
N PHE A 181 -11.56 -7.03 -14.81
CA PHE A 181 -11.25 -5.83 -15.59
C PHE A 181 -10.54 -6.25 -16.88
N GLY A 182 -11.06 -5.78 -18.01
CA GLY A 182 -10.57 -6.00 -19.37
C GLY A 182 -10.84 -4.78 -20.23
#